data_AF-A0AAE0WJU8-F1
#
_entry.id   AF-A0AAE0WJU8-F1
#
_cell.length_a   1.000
_cell.length_b   1.000
_cell.length_c   1.000
_cell.angle_alpha   90.00
_cell.angle_beta   90.00
_cell.angle_gamma   90.00
#
_symmetry.space_group_name_H-M   'P 1'
#
loop_
_entity.id
_entity.type
_entity.pdbx_description
1 polymer ?
#
loop_
_entity_poly.entity_id
_entity_poly.type
_entity_poly.pdbx_seq_one_letter_code
_entity_poly.pdbx_strand_id
1 'polypeptide(L)'
;MIGTMPDEDLVAPSDATIISEAHKAATITDVGDWHNRRHEVTTMTEADTCWEQGRWVECAERCYQVLRAAPFEAIEAKCHMYLSTEEVGPKEMGGQLWHANKAIELWRIVIDRSGMSRFPIEKARPQLEVAEEMLVQADEAFESAHRLLQQQRQEALILEY
;
A
#
# COMPACT_ATOMS: atom_id res chain seq x y z
N MET A 1 -18.38 34.89 -74.60
CA MET A 1 -18.72 33.45 -74.48
C MET A 1 -18.31 33.01 -73.09
N ILE A 2 -19.20 32.26 -72.44
CA ILE A 2 -19.14 31.76 -71.06
C ILE A 2 -18.26 30.50 -71.00
N GLY A 3 -17.61 30.26 -69.86
CA GLY A 3 -17.08 28.94 -69.47
C GLY A 3 -15.84 29.06 -68.55
N THR A 4 -16.02 29.40 -67.28
CA THR A 4 -16.08 28.48 -66.10
C THR A 4 -14.71 27.95 -65.65
N MET A 5 -14.32 28.38 -64.44
CA MET A 5 -13.23 27.82 -63.62
C MET A 5 -13.55 26.38 -63.20
N PRO A 6 -12.53 25.66 -62.71
CA PRO A 6 -12.67 25.19 -61.32
C PRO A 6 -11.44 25.49 -60.46
N ASP A 7 -11.73 25.98 -59.26
CA ASP A 7 -10.96 25.75 -58.04
C ASP A 7 -10.79 24.25 -57.81
N GLU A 8 -9.62 23.81 -57.35
CA GLU A 8 -9.51 22.63 -56.46
C GLU A 8 -8.15 22.62 -55.74
N ASP A 9 -8.20 23.22 -54.56
CA ASP A 9 -7.56 22.87 -53.29
C ASP A 9 -6.23 22.10 -53.23
N LEU A 10 -5.32 22.77 -52.54
CA LEU A 10 -4.17 22.25 -51.79
C LEU A 10 -4.57 21.06 -50.90
N VAL A 11 -4.19 19.85 -51.30
CA VAL A 11 -4.23 18.68 -50.42
C VAL A 11 -3.05 18.74 -49.45
N ALA A 12 -3.28 19.30 -48.27
CA ALA A 12 -2.44 19.06 -47.10
C ALA A 12 -2.56 17.57 -46.71
N PRO A 13 -1.47 16.88 -46.34
CA PRO A 13 -1.58 15.54 -45.78
C PRO A 13 -2.36 15.62 -44.46
N SER A 14 -3.49 14.91 -44.42
CA SER A 14 -4.36 14.84 -43.25
C SER A 14 -3.67 14.08 -42.11
N ASP A 15 -3.09 14.81 -41.16
CA ASP A 15 -2.63 14.33 -39.85
C ASP A 15 -3.78 13.85 -38.92
N ALA A 16 -4.98 13.65 -39.45
CA ALA A 16 -6.16 13.25 -38.68
C ALA A 16 -6.29 11.72 -38.49
N THR A 17 -5.52 10.90 -39.22
CA THR A 17 -5.69 9.43 -39.19
C THR A 17 -4.87 8.75 -38.09
N ILE A 18 -3.90 9.43 -37.46
CA ILE A 18 -3.06 8.84 -36.40
C ILE A 18 -3.67 8.99 -35.00
N ILE A 19 -4.68 9.86 -34.82
CA ILE A 19 -5.33 10.10 -33.52
C ILE A 19 -6.60 9.22 -33.32
N SER A 20 -6.90 8.31 -34.25
CA SER A 20 -8.14 7.53 -34.22
C SER A 20 -8.06 6.20 -33.45
N GLU A 21 -6.88 5.65 -33.17
CA GLU A 21 -6.76 4.33 -32.49
C GLU A 21 -6.40 4.42 -31.00
N ALA A 22 -6.00 5.59 -30.50
CA ALA A 22 -5.60 5.78 -29.11
C ALA A 22 -6.79 5.99 -28.14
N HIS A 23 -7.99 6.27 -28.65
CA HIS A 23 -9.22 6.30 -27.86
C HIS A 23 -9.94 4.94 -27.87
N LYS A 24 -9.20 3.85 -27.61
CA LYS A 24 -9.85 2.60 -27.19
C LYS A 24 -10.57 2.88 -25.89
N ALA A 25 -11.89 2.96 -26.01
CA ALA A 25 -12.84 3.23 -24.96
C ALA A 25 -12.44 2.48 -23.68
N ALA A 26 -12.01 3.22 -22.66
CA ALA A 26 -11.94 2.71 -21.31
C ALA A 26 -13.31 2.09 -21.01
N THR A 27 -13.32 0.78 -20.77
CA THR A 27 -14.53 0.08 -20.39
C THR A 27 -14.99 0.60 -19.02
N ILE A 28 -16.28 0.48 -18.69
CA ILE A 28 -16.81 0.93 -17.37
C ILE A 28 -16.00 0.31 -16.21
N THR A 29 -15.44 -0.88 -16.41
CA THR A 29 -14.50 -1.56 -15.53
C THR A 29 -13.16 -0.83 -15.36
N ASP A 30 -12.58 -0.27 -16.43
CA ASP A 30 -11.32 0.49 -16.35
C ASP A 30 -11.48 1.80 -15.58
N VAL A 31 -12.65 2.45 -15.70
CA VAL A 31 -12.99 3.66 -14.95
C VAL A 31 -13.24 3.33 -13.47
N GLY A 32 -13.91 2.21 -13.19
CA GLY A 32 -14.11 1.71 -11.82
C GLY A 32 -12.79 1.40 -11.12
N ASP A 33 -11.90 0.68 -11.80
CA ASP A 33 -10.55 0.38 -11.31
C ASP A 33 -9.76 1.66 -11.04
N TRP A 34 -9.80 2.65 -11.93
CA TRP A 34 -9.10 3.91 -11.71
C TRP A 34 -9.61 4.67 -10.48
N HIS A 35 -10.93 4.72 -10.27
CA HIS A 35 -11.52 5.36 -9.09
C HIS A 35 -11.13 4.63 -7.79
N ASN A 36 -11.13 3.30 -7.79
CA ASN A 36 -10.72 2.50 -6.65
C ASN A 36 -9.25 2.77 -6.29
N ARG A 37 -8.35 2.76 -7.29
CA ARG A 37 -6.93 3.09 -7.09
C ARG A 37 -6.74 4.51 -6.53
N ARG A 38 -7.49 5.48 -7.04
CA ARG A 38 -7.41 6.86 -6.56
C ARG A 38 -7.92 6.97 -5.11
N HIS A 39 -8.98 6.24 -4.79
CA HIS A 39 -9.52 6.18 -3.45
C HIS A 39 -8.51 5.58 -2.47
N GLU A 40 -7.89 4.44 -2.80
CA GLU A 40 -6.85 3.80 -1.98
C GLU A 40 -5.66 4.75 -1.69
N VAL A 41 -5.14 5.42 -2.71
CA VAL A 41 -4.05 6.40 -2.55
C VAL A 41 -4.48 7.56 -1.65
N THR A 42 -5.72 8.03 -1.80
CA THR A 42 -6.25 9.13 -0.97
C THR A 42 -6.38 8.68 0.49
N THR A 43 -6.98 7.53 0.74
CA THR A 43 -7.16 6.99 2.10
C THR A 43 -5.82 6.66 2.75
N MET A 44 -4.83 6.19 1.99
CA MET A 44 -3.45 6.01 2.49
C MET A 44 -2.79 7.35 2.84
N THR A 45 -3.02 8.41 2.04
CA THR A 45 -2.51 9.76 2.35
C THR A 45 -3.14 10.31 3.63
N GLU A 46 -4.42 10.02 3.87
CA GLU A 46 -5.09 10.34 5.13
C GLU A 46 -4.48 9.56 6.31
N ALA A 47 -4.17 8.27 6.13
CA ALA A 47 -3.49 7.46 7.14
C ALA A 47 -2.10 8.02 7.48
N ASP A 48 -1.33 8.47 6.48
CA ASP A 48 -0.04 9.14 6.67
C ASP A 48 -0.19 10.43 7.48
N THR A 49 -1.21 11.23 7.17
CA THR A 49 -1.50 12.46 7.91
C THR A 49 -1.87 12.16 9.37
N CYS A 50 -2.67 11.11 9.61
CA CYS A 50 -3.01 10.67 10.96
C CYS A 50 -1.76 10.23 11.73
N TRP A 51 -0.86 9.49 11.08
CA TRP A 51 0.41 9.05 11.65
C TRP A 51 1.27 10.24 12.07
N GLU A 52 1.51 11.19 11.18
CA GLU A 52 2.33 12.38 11.46
C GLU A 52 1.75 13.26 12.59
N GLN A 53 0.42 13.27 12.75
CA GLN A 53 -0.29 14.05 13.76
C GLN A 53 -0.47 13.32 15.10
N GLY A 54 -0.01 12.08 15.23
CA GLY A 54 -0.20 11.29 16.44
C GLY A 54 -1.62 10.77 16.67
N ARG A 55 -2.46 10.77 15.63
CA ARG A 55 -3.85 10.29 15.70
C ARG A 55 -3.91 8.79 15.41
N TRP A 56 -3.43 8.00 16.37
CA TRP A 56 -3.18 6.57 16.17
C TRP A 56 -4.42 5.75 15.85
N VAL A 57 -5.53 6.01 16.55
CA VAL A 57 -6.80 5.31 16.33
C VAL A 57 -7.33 5.56 14.91
N GLU A 58 -7.30 6.81 14.47
CA GLU A 58 -7.71 7.16 13.11
C GLU A 58 -6.77 6.54 12.06
N CYS A 59 -5.46 6.54 12.33
CA CYS A 59 -4.48 5.88 11.45
C CYS A 59 -4.81 4.39 11.28
N ALA A 60 -5.11 3.68 12.38
CA ALA A 60 -5.48 2.27 12.36
C ALA A 60 -6.77 2.03 11.56
N GLU A 61 -7.81 2.84 11.80
CA GLU A 61 -9.07 2.74 11.06
C GLU A 61 -8.86 2.91 9.56
N ARG A 62 -8.05 3.88 9.14
CA ARG A 62 -7.74 4.09 7.71
C ARG A 62 -6.94 2.94 7.13
N CYS A 63 -5.95 2.41 7.84
CA CYS A 63 -5.22 1.21 7.42
C CYS A 63 -6.17 0.03 7.20
N TYR A 64 -7.07 -0.26 8.14
CA TYR A 64 -8.03 -1.36 7.98
C TYR A 64 -9.05 -1.11 6.87
N GLN A 65 -9.48 0.14 6.64
CA GLN A 65 -10.34 0.49 5.50
C GLN A 65 -9.64 0.20 4.17
N VAL A 66 -8.38 0.60 4.05
CA VAL A 66 -7.55 0.34 2.86
C VAL A 66 -7.36 -1.15 2.64
N LEU A 67 -7.00 -1.91 3.68
CA LEU A 67 -6.79 -3.37 3.59
C LEU A 67 -8.04 -4.14 3.16
N ARG A 68 -9.25 -3.69 3.55
CA ARG A 68 -10.52 -4.30 3.11
C ARG A 68 -10.79 -4.14 1.61
N ALA A 69 -10.16 -3.15 0.97
CA ALA A 69 -10.31 -2.89 -0.45
C ALA A 69 -9.33 -3.70 -1.33
N ALA A 70 -8.48 -4.55 -0.72
CA ALA A 70 -7.42 -5.29 -1.41
C ALA A 70 -6.50 -4.36 -2.25
N PRO A 71 -5.75 -3.48 -1.58
CA PRO A 71 -4.97 -2.43 -2.24
C PRO A 71 -3.73 -3.02 -2.92
N PHE A 72 -3.03 -2.21 -3.72
CA PHE A 72 -1.73 -2.62 -4.25
C PHE A 72 -0.70 -2.86 -3.16
N GLU A 73 0.27 -3.72 -3.47
CA GLU A 73 1.21 -4.28 -2.50
C GLU A 73 2.03 -3.22 -1.76
N ALA A 74 2.35 -2.08 -2.39
CA ALA A 74 3.07 -1.00 -1.73
C ALA A 74 2.20 -0.23 -0.70
N ILE A 75 0.91 -0.07 -0.99
CA ILE A 75 -0.03 0.57 -0.07
C ILE A 75 -0.36 -0.41 1.06
N GLU A 76 -0.57 -1.68 0.72
CA GLU A 76 -0.78 -2.76 1.67
C GLU A 76 0.40 -2.89 2.64
N ALA A 77 1.62 -2.89 2.13
CA ALA A 77 2.84 -2.97 2.92
C ALA A 77 2.91 -1.82 3.94
N LYS A 78 2.62 -0.60 3.49
CA LYS A 78 2.66 0.58 4.34
C LYS A 78 1.60 0.56 5.44
N CYS A 79 0.38 0.09 5.14
CA CYS A 79 -0.64 -0.15 6.16
C CYS A 79 -0.15 -1.13 7.22
N HIS A 80 0.48 -2.23 6.79
CA HIS A 80 1.03 -3.23 7.69
C HIS A 80 2.21 -2.71 8.53
N MET A 81 3.04 -1.82 8.00
CA MET A 81 4.07 -1.14 8.81
C MET A 81 3.43 -0.32 9.94
N TYR A 82 2.40 0.48 9.67
CA TYR A 82 1.74 1.23 10.74
C TYR A 82 1.10 0.30 11.77
N LEU A 83 0.41 -0.74 11.31
CA LEU A 83 -0.23 -1.72 12.20
C LEU A 83 0.75 -2.63 12.95
N SER A 84 2.04 -2.63 12.63
CA SER A 84 3.03 -3.36 13.41
C SER A 84 3.58 -2.57 14.60
N THR A 85 3.14 -1.31 14.78
CA THR A 85 3.55 -0.46 15.90
C THR A 85 2.60 -0.62 17.09
N GLU A 86 3.07 -0.33 18.30
CA GLU A 86 2.26 -0.46 19.51
C GLU A 86 1.14 0.59 19.59
N GLU A 87 1.41 1.77 19.03
CA GLU A 87 0.52 2.92 19.05
C GLU A 87 -0.71 2.70 18.18
N VAL A 88 -0.52 2.16 16.97
CA VAL A 88 -1.56 2.03 15.95
C VAL A 88 -2.08 0.60 15.85
N GLY A 89 -1.21 -0.38 16.00
CA GLY A 89 -1.49 -1.80 15.80
C GLY A 89 -2.30 -2.47 16.90
N PRO A 90 -2.52 -3.79 16.75
CA PRO A 90 -3.06 -4.62 17.82
C PRO A 90 -2.25 -4.49 19.11
N LYS A 91 -2.91 -4.58 20.26
CA LYS A 91 -2.23 -4.62 21.56
C LYS A 91 -1.51 -5.93 21.84
N GLU A 92 -1.87 -6.98 21.09
CA GLU A 92 -1.22 -8.27 21.16
C GLU A 92 0.08 -8.25 20.34
N MET A 93 1.21 -8.54 21.00
CA MET A 93 2.54 -8.57 20.38
C MET A 93 2.60 -9.51 19.17
N GLY A 94 1.88 -10.63 19.21
CA GLY A 94 1.80 -11.55 18.07
C GLY A 94 1.15 -10.94 16.83
N GLY A 95 0.17 -10.04 17.02
CA GLY A 95 -0.46 -9.31 15.93
C GLY A 95 0.48 -8.28 15.31
N GLN A 96 1.25 -7.57 16.13
CA GLN A 96 2.29 -6.65 15.68
C GLN A 96 3.37 -7.37 14.87
N LEU A 97 3.85 -8.51 15.38
CA LEU A 97 4.84 -9.35 14.70
C LEU A 97 4.32 -9.88 13.36
N TRP A 98 3.05 -10.28 13.28
CA TRP A 98 2.43 -10.71 12.04
C TRP A 98 2.40 -9.58 11.00
N HIS A 99 2.01 -8.37 11.42
CA HIS A 99 1.99 -7.20 10.55
C HIS A 99 3.38 -6.81 10.05
N ALA A 100 4.41 -6.85 10.91
CA ALA A 100 5.79 -6.56 10.51
C ALA A 100 6.29 -7.54 9.42
N ASN A 101 6.05 -8.83 9.62
CA ASN A 101 6.38 -9.86 8.61
C ASN A 101 5.64 -9.63 7.29
N LYS A 102 4.35 -9.29 7.36
CA LYS A 102 3.56 -9.07 6.16
C LYS A 102 4.04 -7.84 5.37
N ALA A 103 4.44 -6.77 6.05
CA ALA A 103 5.03 -5.60 5.41
C ALA A 103 6.31 -5.95 4.62
N ILE A 104 7.20 -6.76 5.21
CA ILE A 104 8.44 -7.23 4.55
C ILE A 104 8.13 -8.06 3.30
N GLU A 105 7.20 -9.02 3.41
CA GLU A 105 6.77 -9.87 2.30
C GLU A 105 6.30 -9.01 1.11
N LEU A 106 5.44 -8.03 1.39
CA LEU A 106 4.87 -7.15 0.37
C LEU A 106 5.93 -6.21 -0.23
N TRP A 107 6.84 -5.65 0.56
CA TRP A 107 7.93 -4.84 0.03
C TRP A 107 8.87 -5.65 -0.87
N ARG A 108 9.13 -6.92 -0.54
CA ARG A 108 9.88 -7.83 -1.41
C ARG A 108 9.15 -8.06 -2.73
N ILE A 109 7.83 -8.29 -2.71
CA ILE A 109 7.01 -8.41 -3.91
C ILE A 109 7.12 -7.15 -4.80
N VAL A 110 7.08 -5.96 -4.20
CA VAL A 110 7.23 -4.68 -4.91
C VAL A 110 8.62 -4.56 -5.56
N ILE A 111 9.68 -4.92 -4.83
CA ILE A 111 11.07 -4.83 -5.30
C ILE A 111 11.35 -5.85 -6.39
N ASP A 112 10.89 -7.09 -6.21
CA ASP A 112 11.08 -8.20 -7.15
C ASP A 112 10.20 -8.09 -8.39
N ARG A 113 9.28 -7.09 -8.43
CA ARG A 113 8.33 -6.86 -9.52
C ARG A 113 7.47 -8.09 -9.84
N SER A 114 7.15 -8.87 -8.80
CA SER A 114 6.28 -10.05 -8.90
C SER A 114 4.80 -9.72 -8.69
N GLY A 115 4.49 -8.53 -8.16
CA GLY A 115 3.14 -8.01 -7.98
C GLY A 115 2.70 -6.98 -9.01
N MET A 116 1.55 -6.35 -8.78
CA MET A 116 0.93 -5.37 -9.68
C MET A 116 1.36 -3.91 -9.39
N SER A 117 1.97 -3.66 -8.23
CA SER A 117 2.45 -2.36 -7.81
C SER A 117 3.49 -1.76 -8.76
N ARG A 118 3.21 -0.54 -9.23
CA ARG A 118 4.14 0.29 -10.02
C ARG A 118 5.01 1.21 -9.16
N PHE A 119 5.08 0.98 -7.85
CA PHE A 119 5.85 1.83 -6.94
C PHE A 119 7.35 1.85 -7.34
N PRO A 120 8.06 2.99 -7.24
CA PRO A 120 9.48 3.05 -7.63
C PRO A 120 10.37 2.18 -6.72
N ILE A 121 11.22 1.33 -7.31
CA ILE A 121 12.11 0.40 -6.54
C ILE A 121 13.03 1.18 -5.61
N GLU A 122 13.62 2.29 -6.07
CA GLU A 122 14.53 3.11 -5.25
C GLU A 122 13.84 3.70 -4.02
N LYS A 123 12.52 3.86 -4.07
CA LYS A 123 11.73 4.26 -2.89
C LYS A 123 11.29 3.07 -2.05
N ALA A 124 11.18 1.88 -2.62
CA ALA A 124 10.77 0.66 -1.92
C ALA A 124 11.88 0.11 -1.02
N ARG A 125 13.15 0.16 -1.46
CA ARG A 125 14.28 -0.39 -0.69
C ARG A 125 14.42 0.23 0.71
N PRO A 126 14.38 1.56 0.89
CA PRO A 126 14.40 2.13 2.24
C PRO A 126 13.19 1.73 3.08
N GLN A 127 12.03 1.47 2.47
CA GLN A 127 10.85 1.03 3.22
C GLN A 127 10.99 -0.41 3.70
N LEU A 128 11.64 -1.28 2.90
CA LEU A 128 11.98 -2.63 3.32
C LEU A 128 12.94 -2.61 4.52
N GLU A 129 13.98 -1.77 4.48
CA GLU A 129 14.93 -1.64 5.60
C GLU A 129 14.21 -1.25 6.90
N VAL A 130 13.32 -0.25 6.84
CA VAL A 130 12.49 0.14 7.99
C VAL A 130 11.59 -1.01 8.45
N ALA A 131 10.95 -1.75 7.53
CA ALA A 131 10.11 -2.88 7.89
C ALA A 131 10.91 -4.02 8.56
N GLU A 132 12.15 -4.26 8.13
CA GLU A 132 13.07 -5.23 8.75
C GLU A 132 13.48 -4.80 10.17
N GLU A 133 13.74 -3.51 10.39
CA GLU A 133 14.00 -2.97 11.74
C GLU A 133 12.77 -3.13 12.66
N MET A 134 11.57 -2.84 12.15
CA MET A 134 10.33 -3.01 12.90
C MET A 134 10.07 -4.48 13.26
N LEU A 135 10.43 -5.41 12.37
CA LEU A 135 10.32 -6.85 12.67
C LEU A 135 11.23 -7.23 13.83
N VAL A 136 12.48 -6.78 13.84
CA VAL A 136 13.41 -7.06 14.94
C VAL A 136 12.85 -6.55 16.25
N GLN A 137 12.33 -5.31 16.28
CA GLN A 137 11.72 -4.74 17.48
C GLN A 137 10.49 -5.54 17.96
N ALA A 138 9.61 -5.94 17.03
CA ALA A 138 8.43 -6.72 17.37
C ALA A 138 8.77 -8.13 17.87
N ASP A 139 9.79 -8.76 17.32
CA ASP A 139 10.27 -10.09 17.72
C ASP A 139 10.89 -10.05 19.12
N GLU A 140 11.77 -9.08 19.39
CA GLU A 140 12.37 -8.86 20.71
C GLU A 140 11.30 -8.59 21.79
N ALA A 141 10.27 -7.79 21.46
CA ALA A 141 9.15 -7.51 22.34
C ALA A 141 8.32 -8.77 22.62
N PHE A 142 8.04 -9.57 21.57
CA PHE A 142 7.30 -10.82 21.68
C PHE A 142 8.04 -11.85 22.55
N GLU A 143 9.34 -12.07 22.31
CA GLU A 143 10.16 -12.99 23.10
C GLU A 143 10.26 -12.54 24.56
N SER A 144 10.44 -11.25 24.80
CA SER A 144 10.54 -10.70 26.15
C SER A 144 9.23 -10.87 26.93
N ALA A 145 8.09 -10.61 26.30
CA ALA A 145 6.78 -10.89 26.88
C ALA A 145 6.59 -12.38 27.18
N HIS A 146 7.01 -13.26 26.27
CA HIS A 146 6.90 -14.71 26.46
C HIS A 146 7.73 -15.18 27.66
N ARG A 147 8.98 -14.72 27.79
CA ARG A 147 9.85 -15.04 28.94
C ARG A 147 9.24 -14.61 30.27
N LEU A 148 8.68 -13.40 30.33
CA LEU A 148 8.04 -12.90 31.56
C LEU A 148 6.84 -13.74 31.97
N LEU A 149 5.99 -14.14 31.01
CA LEU A 149 4.85 -15.01 31.29
C LEU A 149 5.28 -16.39 31.80
N GLN A 150 6.35 -16.96 31.24
CA GLN A 150 6.90 -18.24 31.72
C GLN A 150 7.43 -18.11 33.16
N GLN A 151 8.14 -17.03 33.46
CA GLN A 151 8.66 -16.76 34.80
C GLN A 151 7.52 -16.61 35.82
N GLN A 152 6.51 -15.79 35.52
CA GLN A 152 5.34 -15.61 36.39
C GLN A 152 4.61 -16.93 36.65
N ARG A 153 4.47 -17.77 35.62
CA ARG A 153 3.86 -19.10 35.77
C ARG A 153 4.68 -20.00 36.68
N GLN A 154 6.00 -19.95 36.56
CA GLN A 154 6.89 -20.74 37.42
C GLN A 154 6.86 -20.26 38.88
N GLU A 155 6.84 -18.94 39.10
CA GLU A 155 6.72 -18.34 40.43
C GLU A 155 5.37 -18.67 41.08
N ALA A 156 4.27 -18.62 40.33
CA ALA A 156 2.94 -19.00 40.81
C ALA A 156 2.91 -20.48 41.26
N LEU A 157 3.53 -21.38 40.49
CA LEU A 157 3.62 -22.80 40.86
C LEU A 157 4.44 -23.01 42.15
N ILE A 158 5.50 -22.22 42.37
CA ILE A 158 6.32 -22.31 43.60
C ILE A 158 5.52 -21.85 44.83
N LEU A 159 4.64 -20.86 44.69
CA LEU A 159 3.82 -20.34 45.80
C LEU A 159 2.62 -21.22 46.16
N GLU A 160 2.26 -22.18 45.31
CA GLU A 160 1.19 -23.16 45.56
C GLU A 160 1.66 -24.42 46.34
N TYR A 161 2.98 -24.56 46.59
CA TYR A 161 3.59 -25.64 47.37
C TYR A 161 4.17 -25.15 48.70
#